data_AF-A0A7J9CYF8-F1
#
_entry.id   AF-A0A7J9CYF8-F1
#
_cell.length_a   1.000
_cell.length_b   1.000
_cell.length_c   1.000
_cell.angle_alpha   90.00
_cell.angle_beta   90.00
_cell.angle_gamma   90.00
#
_symmetry.space_group_name_H-M   'P 1'
#
loop_
_entity.id
_entity.type
_entity.pdbx_description
1 polymer ?
#
loop_
_entity_poly.entity_id
_entity_poly.type
_entity_poly.pdbx_seq_one_letter_code
_entity_poly.pdbx_strand_id
1 'polypeptide(L)'
;MSNNEVKEFVPTKNKENESLEKLKVATLNNVFINGTVSLMQLLETFSSVNTLYLRDNHFNDTISTQDQLHVSSKIEELVLDGSYINNNIPQGIGVLASLKILSLRGCGLSGTLSTQGKLEVLDLGENAIEGTLPPCLANLSSLDYLDIFDNQFTGKGASTALANLTLL
;
A
#
# COMPACT_ATOMS: atom_id res chain seq x y z
N MET A 1 -5.85 -8.71 -16.27
CA MET A 1 -6.63 -9.75 -15.56
C MET A 1 -7.78 -9.14 -14.74
N SER A 2 -7.91 -7.82 -14.65
CA SER A 2 -8.99 -7.16 -13.92
C SER A 2 -10.39 -7.63 -14.28
N ASN A 3 -11.29 -7.57 -13.30
CA ASN A 3 -12.70 -7.93 -13.41
C ASN A 3 -12.93 -9.43 -13.69
N ASN A 4 -12.11 -10.29 -13.09
CA ASN A 4 -12.32 -11.74 -13.10
C ASN A 4 -12.27 -12.25 -11.67
N GLU A 5 -13.26 -13.03 -11.24
CA GLU A 5 -13.23 -13.64 -9.91
C GLU A 5 -12.18 -14.75 -9.88
N VAL A 6 -11.00 -14.45 -9.34
CA VAL A 6 -9.93 -15.45 -9.12
C VAL A 6 -10.05 -15.94 -7.69
N LYS A 7 -10.63 -17.14 -7.54
CA LYS A 7 -10.87 -17.78 -6.24
C LYS A 7 -9.62 -18.37 -5.61
N GLU A 8 -8.71 -18.84 -6.46
CA GLU A 8 -7.42 -19.41 -6.08
C GLU A 8 -6.33 -18.77 -6.92
N PHE A 9 -5.39 -18.12 -6.25
CA PHE A 9 -4.14 -17.67 -6.85
C PHE A 9 -3.03 -18.54 -6.30
N VAL A 10 -2.43 -19.36 -7.16
CA VAL A 10 -1.30 -20.20 -6.78
C VAL A 10 -0.05 -19.61 -7.43
N PRO A 11 0.74 -18.81 -6.69
CA PRO A 11 1.97 -18.28 -7.23
C PRO A 11 3.01 -19.39 -7.21
N THR A 12 3.13 -20.07 -8.33
CA THR A 12 4.17 -21.08 -8.49
C THR A 12 5.42 -20.39 -9.03
N LYS A 13 6.56 -20.53 -8.32
CA LYS A 13 7.89 -20.14 -8.84
C LYS A 13 8.32 -21.15 -9.92
N ASN A 14 7.54 -21.24 -10.99
CA ASN A 14 7.80 -22.12 -12.12
C ASN A 14 8.37 -21.29 -13.27
N LYS A 15 8.86 -21.95 -14.32
CA LYS A 15 9.38 -21.31 -15.55
C LYS A 15 8.41 -20.28 -16.17
N GLU A 16 7.13 -20.30 -15.80
CA GLU A 16 6.14 -19.30 -16.20
C GLU A 16 6.39 -17.91 -15.60
N ASN A 17 6.98 -17.80 -14.40
CA ASN A 17 7.33 -16.49 -13.83
C ASN A 17 8.53 -15.82 -14.52
N GLU A 18 9.37 -16.58 -15.24
CA GLU A 18 10.41 -15.98 -16.12
C GLU A 18 9.77 -15.10 -17.21
N SER A 19 8.53 -15.42 -17.62
CA SER A 19 7.77 -14.59 -18.57
C SER A 19 7.33 -13.24 -18.00
N LEU A 20 7.18 -13.14 -16.66
CA LEU A 20 6.78 -11.92 -15.96
C LEU A 20 7.97 -10.99 -15.67
N GLU A 21 9.21 -11.42 -15.92
CA GLU A 21 10.40 -10.58 -15.71
C GLU A 21 10.41 -9.31 -16.56
N LYS A 22 9.72 -9.35 -17.72
CA LYS A 22 9.54 -8.18 -18.60
C LYS A 22 8.35 -7.32 -18.21
N LEU A 23 7.46 -7.82 -17.35
CA LEU A 23 6.26 -7.09 -16.96
C LEU A 23 6.64 -5.91 -16.07
N LYS A 24 6.19 -4.71 -16.47
CA LYS A 24 6.45 -3.46 -15.74
C LYS A 24 5.24 -2.92 -15.02
N VAL A 25 4.06 -3.25 -15.54
CA VAL A 25 2.77 -2.82 -15.00
C VAL A 25 1.86 -4.04 -14.92
N ALA A 26 1.23 -4.24 -13.77
CA ALA A 26 0.23 -5.27 -13.56
C ALA A 26 -1.07 -4.66 -13.04
N THR A 27 -2.20 -5.10 -13.59
CA THR A 27 -3.54 -4.65 -13.18
C THR A 27 -4.41 -5.86 -12.85
N LEU A 28 -4.80 -5.91 -11.57
CA LEU A 28 -5.53 -7.00 -10.93
C LEU A 28 -6.72 -6.45 -10.12
N ASN A 29 -7.32 -5.35 -10.58
CA ASN A 29 -8.50 -4.78 -9.93
C ASN A 29 -9.70 -5.73 -9.95
N ASN A 30 -10.45 -5.81 -8.84
CA ASN A 30 -11.65 -6.63 -8.70
C ASN A 30 -11.39 -8.09 -9.12
N VAL A 31 -10.38 -8.69 -8.50
CA VAL A 31 -9.91 -10.05 -8.78
C VAL A 31 -10.05 -10.97 -7.57
N PHE A 32 -9.60 -10.49 -6.40
CA PHE A 32 -9.49 -11.24 -5.15
C PHE A 32 -10.54 -10.76 -4.15
N ILE A 33 -11.82 -11.03 -4.38
CA ILE A 33 -12.92 -10.46 -3.58
C ILE A 33 -13.29 -11.25 -2.32
N ASN A 34 -12.77 -12.47 -2.18
CA ASN A 34 -13.14 -13.42 -1.13
C ASN A 34 -12.16 -13.45 0.06
N GLY A 35 -11.07 -12.67 0.04
CA GLY A 35 -10.07 -12.68 1.11
C GLY A 35 -9.19 -13.94 1.14
N THR A 36 -9.10 -14.75 0.09
CA THR A 36 -8.23 -15.95 0.15
C THR A 36 -6.76 -15.66 -0.14
N VAL A 37 -6.42 -14.47 -0.62
CA VAL A 37 -5.07 -14.12 -1.09
C VAL A 37 -4.40 -13.12 -0.17
N SER A 38 -3.14 -13.42 0.13
CA SER A 38 -2.22 -12.56 0.87
C SER A 38 -1.69 -11.42 -0.01
N LEU A 39 -1.66 -10.19 0.50
CA LEU A 39 -1.04 -9.08 -0.23
C LEU A 39 0.46 -9.31 -0.38
N MET A 40 1.13 -9.81 0.66
CA MET A 40 2.57 -10.08 0.65
C MET A 40 2.94 -11.10 -0.41
N GLN A 41 2.18 -12.19 -0.48
CA GLN A 41 2.36 -13.22 -1.49
C GLN A 41 2.24 -12.66 -2.91
N LEU A 42 1.33 -11.70 -3.11
CA LEU A 42 1.15 -11.04 -4.40
C LEU A 42 2.35 -10.13 -4.74
N LEU A 43 2.85 -9.36 -3.78
CA LEU A 43 4.03 -8.51 -3.95
C LEU A 43 5.29 -9.32 -4.28
N GLU A 44 5.44 -10.53 -3.72
CA GLU A 44 6.52 -11.45 -4.08
C GLU A 44 6.39 -11.98 -5.52
N THR A 45 5.16 -12.33 -5.92
CA THR A 45 4.87 -12.88 -7.24
C THR A 45 5.15 -11.86 -8.34
N PHE A 46 4.80 -10.59 -8.09
CA PHE A 46 5.03 -9.48 -8.99
C PHE A 46 6.29 -8.68 -8.64
N SER A 47 7.32 -9.36 -8.12
CA SER A 47 8.59 -8.72 -7.70
C SER A 47 9.36 -8.01 -8.83
N SER A 48 9.09 -8.33 -10.09
CA SER A 48 9.67 -7.67 -11.27
C SER A 48 8.95 -6.38 -11.70
N VAL A 49 7.72 -6.17 -11.22
CA VAL A 49 6.81 -5.10 -11.63
C VAL A 49 7.15 -3.79 -10.93
N ASN A 50 7.00 -2.67 -11.64
CA ASN A 50 7.18 -1.32 -11.10
C ASN A 50 5.85 -0.73 -10.61
N THR A 51 4.75 -0.96 -11.36
CA THR A 51 3.42 -0.41 -11.03
C THR A 51 2.40 -1.53 -10.87
N LEU A 52 1.76 -1.60 -9.70
CA LEU A 52 0.80 -2.63 -9.37
C LEU A 52 -0.55 -2.01 -8.95
N TYR A 53 -1.58 -2.26 -9.76
CA TYR A 53 -2.96 -1.85 -9.48
C TYR A 53 -3.77 -3.02 -8.93
N LEU A 54 -4.32 -2.84 -7.74
CA LEU A 54 -5.05 -3.82 -6.95
C LEU A 54 -6.38 -3.29 -6.43
N ARG A 55 -7.01 -2.35 -7.14
CA ARG A 55 -8.26 -1.72 -6.68
C ARG A 55 -9.38 -2.72 -6.44
N ASP A 56 -10.27 -2.41 -5.51
CA ASP A 56 -11.49 -3.17 -5.25
C ASP A 56 -11.23 -4.67 -4.96
N ASN A 57 -10.14 -4.99 -4.26
CA ASN A 57 -9.83 -6.34 -3.80
C ASN A 57 -10.08 -6.51 -2.30
N HIS A 58 -10.07 -7.75 -1.83
CA HIS A 58 -10.18 -8.11 -0.43
C HIS A 58 -8.98 -8.97 -0.05
N PHE A 59 -8.11 -8.44 0.81
CA PHE A 59 -6.93 -9.14 1.33
C PHE A 59 -7.13 -9.46 2.81
N ASN A 60 -6.93 -10.72 3.20
CA ASN A 60 -7.24 -11.23 4.55
C ASN A 60 -6.06 -11.18 5.53
N ASP A 61 -4.94 -10.58 5.16
CA ASP A 61 -3.76 -10.64 6.01
C ASP A 61 -3.79 -9.68 7.20
N THR A 62 -3.53 -10.23 8.37
CA THR A 62 -2.74 -9.57 9.40
C THR A 62 -1.30 -9.47 8.91
N ILE A 63 -0.89 -8.34 8.31
CA ILE A 63 0.53 -8.07 8.06
C ILE A 63 1.21 -8.01 9.43
N SER A 64 1.93 -9.08 9.78
CA SER A 64 2.77 -9.09 10.96
C SER A 64 4.10 -8.49 10.58
N THR A 65 4.61 -7.55 11.37
CA THR A 65 5.97 -7.03 11.22
C THR A 65 7.04 -8.11 11.39
N GLN A 66 6.70 -9.39 11.60
CA GLN A 66 7.63 -10.51 11.60
C GLN A 66 7.86 -11.14 10.22
N ASP A 67 7.03 -10.81 9.22
CA ASP A 67 7.18 -11.30 7.84
C ASP A 67 8.26 -10.53 7.04
N GLN A 68 9.13 -9.79 7.75
CA GLN A 68 10.21 -8.91 7.26
C GLN A 68 11.31 -9.61 6.43
N LEU A 69 11.15 -10.87 6.04
CA LEU A 69 12.16 -11.61 5.30
C LEU A 69 12.09 -11.30 3.80
N HIS A 70 12.72 -10.18 3.44
CA HIS A 70 13.28 -9.92 2.12
C HIS A 70 12.32 -9.95 0.93
N VAL A 71 11.25 -9.14 0.96
CA VAL A 71 10.52 -8.84 -0.28
C VAL A 71 11.42 -7.99 -1.18
N SER A 72 12.07 -8.63 -2.16
CA SER A 72 12.87 -7.97 -3.21
C SER A 72 11.95 -7.37 -4.29
N SER A 73 11.03 -6.51 -3.86
CA SER A 73 10.09 -5.87 -4.76
C SER A 73 10.70 -4.62 -5.40
N LYS A 74 10.52 -4.52 -6.73
CA LYS A 74 10.83 -3.32 -7.53
C LYS A 74 9.63 -2.38 -7.65
N ILE A 75 8.56 -2.63 -6.90
CA ILE A 75 7.35 -1.82 -6.95
C ILE A 75 7.68 -0.40 -6.49
N GLU A 76 7.41 0.55 -7.38
CA GLU A 76 7.53 1.99 -7.18
C GLU A 76 6.14 2.62 -6.96
N GLU A 77 5.09 2.04 -7.55
CA GLU A 77 3.71 2.48 -7.42
C GLU A 77 2.79 1.31 -7.05
N LEU A 78 2.10 1.46 -5.91
CA LEU A 78 1.12 0.51 -5.42
C LEU A 78 -0.20 1.22 -5.15
N VAL A 79 -1.26 0.75 -5.81
CA VAL A 79 -2.59 1.33 -5.68
C VAL A 79 -3.59 0.27 -5.26
N LEU A 80 -4.20 0.48 -4.10
CA LEU A 80 -5.13 -0.44 -3.44
C LEU A 80 -6.53 0.17 -3.24
N ASP A 81 -6.84 1.29 -3.91
CA ASP A 81 -8.09 2.03 -3.70
C ASP A 81 -9.33 1.14 -3.66
N GLY A 82 -10.25 1.41 -2.73
CA GLY A 82 -11.48 0.65 -2.55
C GLY A 82 -11.29 -0.79 -2.07
N SER A 83 -10.06 -1.20 -1.76
CA SER A 83 -9.79 -2.56 -1.28
C SER A 83 -10.03 -2.69 0.21
N TYR A 84 -10.56 -3.83 0.63
CA TYR A 84 -10.58 -4.22 2.03
C TYR A 84 -9.20 -4.73 2.44
N ILE A 85 -8.53 -3.94 3.26
CA ILE A 85 -7.21 -4.23 3.82
C ILE A 85 -7.23 -4.08 5.35
N ASN A 86 -6.40 -4.84 6.04
CA ASN A 86 -6.27 -4.73 7.49
C ASN A 86 -5.58 -3.39 7.88
N ASN A 87 -5.96 -2.80 9.00
CA ASN A 87 -5.37 -1.55 9.53
C ASN A 87 -3.85 -1.61 9.76
N ASN A 88 -3.24 -2.80 9.79
CA ASN A 88 -1.78 -2.95 9.95
C ASN A 88 -0.98 -2.73 8.65
N ILE A 89 -1.63 -2.61 7.48
CA ILE A 89 -0.91 -2.46 6.20
C ILE A 89 0.04 -1.25 6.14
N PRO A 90 -0.34 -0.05 6.62
CA PRO A 90 0.57 1.10 6.65
C PRO A 90 1.87 0.83 7.42
N GLN A 91 1.84 -0.06 8.42
CA GLN A 91 3.04 -0.42 9.20
C GLN A 91 3.99 -1.33 8.42
N GLY A 92 3.43 -2.17 7.53
CA GLY A 92 4.18 -3.12 6.72
C GLY A 92 4.76 -2.54 5.44
N ILE A 93 4.24 -1.41 4.94
CA ILE A 93 4.66 -0.85 3.65
C ILE A 93 6.15 -0.43 3.62
N GLY A 94 6.73 -0.17 4.79
CA GLY A 94 8.15 0.18 4.92
C GLY A 94 9.12 -0.90 4.42
N VAL A 95 8.65 -2.14 4.21
CA VAL A 95 9.44 -3.21 3.59
C VAL A 95 9.66 -2.99 2.09
N LEU A 96 8.85 -2.17 1.42
CA LEU A 96 8.94 -1.88 -0.01
C LEU A 96 9.91 -0.71 -0.24
N ALA A 97 11.21 -1.00 -0.18
CA ALA A 97 12.27 0.02 -0.23
C ALA A 97 12.29 0.91 -1.49
N SER A 98 11.69 0.44 -2.60
CA SER A 98 11.59 1.18 -3.86
C SER A 98 10.31 2.00 -3.99
N LEU A 99 9.36 1.85 -3.05
CA LEU A 99 8.03 2.43 -3.18
C LEU A 99 8.07 3.95 -3.03
N LYS A 100 7.48 4.64 -4.01
CA LYS A 100 7.36 6.09 -4.10
C LYS A 100 5.91 6.55 -4.02
N ILE A 101 5.00 5.81 -4.66
CA ILE A 101 3.58 6.16 -4.75
C ILE A 101 2.77 5.08 -4.05
N LEU A 102 2.02 5.49 -3.04
CA LEU A 102 1.08 4.63 -2.32
C LEU A 102 -0.29 5.29 -2.30
N SER A 103 -1.30 4.57 -2.79
CA SER A 103 -2.70 4.97 -2.70
C SER A 103 -3.51 3.90 -2.00
N LEU A 104 -4.12 4.28 -0.88
CA LEU A 104 -4.99 3.46 -0.01
C LEU A 104 -6.36 4.16 0.18
N ARG A 105 -6.84 4.85 -0.86
CA ARG A 105 -8.08 5.63 -0.77
C ARG A 105 -9.28 4.71 -0.58
N GLY A 106 -10.19 5.03 0.34
CA GLY A 106 -11.42 4.23 0.48
C GLY A 106 -11.19 2.81 0.99
N CYS A 107 -10.12 2.57 1.76
CA CYS A 107 -9.73 1.24 2.22
C CYS A 107 -10.32 0.86 3.59
N GLY A 108 -11.11 1.74 4.21
CA GLY A 108 -11.67 1.52 5.55
C GLY A 108 -10.63 1.54 6.67
N LEU A 109 -9.46 2.17 6.44
CA LEU A 109 -8.38 2.25 7.42
C LEU A 109 -8.84 3.04 8.65
N SER A 110 -8.52 2.56 9.85
CA SER A 110 -8.83 3.24 11.12
C SER A 110 -7.70 3.17 12.13
N GLY A 111 -7.79 3.96 13.20
CA GLY A 111 -6.75 4.05 14.24
C GLY A 111 -5.69 5.07 13.88
N THR A 112 -4.45 4.88 14.35
CA THR A 112 -3.35 5.82 14.10
C THR A 112 -2.52 5.43 12.89
N LEU A 113 -2.13 6.44 12.11
CA LEU A 113 -1.21 6.23 11.00
C LEU A 113 0.21 5.96 11.52
N SER A 114 0.85 4.92 11.00
CA SER A 114 2.30 4.76 11.10
C SER A 114 2.82 4.26 9.77
N THR A 115 3.58 5.09 9.06
CA THR A 115 4.19 4.74 7.79
C THR A 115 5.70 4.98 7.84
N GLN A 116 6.43 4.23 7.01
CA GLN A 116 7.87 4.31 6.85
C GLN A 116 8.19 4.15 5.35
N GLY A 117 9.30 4.75 4.90
CA GLY A 117 9.75 4.64 3.51
C GLY A 117 10.17 5.99 2.91
N LYS A 118 10.40 5.99 1.60
CA LYS A 118 10.72 7.18 0.80
C LYS A 118 9.58 7.48 -0.17
N LEU A 119 8.39 7.72 0.40
CA LEU A 119 7.21 8.05 -0.40
C LEU A 119 7.32 9.48 -0.93
N GLU A 120 6.96 9.64 -2.18
CA GLU A 120 6.74 10.89 -2.90
C GLU A 120 5.25 11.26 -2.90
N VAL A 121 4.38 10.25 -2.98
CA VAL A 121 2.92 10.42 -2.99
C VAL A 121 2.28 9.45 -2.01
N LEU A 122 1.44 9.97 -1.11
CA LEU A 122 0.63 9.20 -0.18
C LEU A 122 -0.83 9.68 -0.23
N ASP A 123 -1.72 8.84 -0.76
CA ASP A 123 -3.17 9.07 -0.71
C ASP A 123 -3.81 8.13 0.32
N LEU A 124 -4.37 8.73 1.37
CA LEU A 124 -5.11 8.09 2.46
C LEU A 124 -6.55 8.62 2.53
N GLY A 125 -7.04 9.28 1.49
CA GLY A 125 -8.36 9.90 1.48
C GLY A 125 -9.50 8.89 1.72
N GLU A 126 -10.63 9.37 2.20
CA GLU A 126 -11.86 8.57 2.38
C GLU A 126 -11.62 7.33 3.27
N ASN A 127 -11.02 7.55 4.44
CA ASN A 127 -10.78 6.50 5.44
C ASN A 127 -11.33 6.94 6.81
N ALA A 128 -11.17 6.09 7.83
CA ALA A 128 -11.59 6.36 9.21
C ALA A 128 -10.39 6.55 10.16
N ILE A 129 -9.25 7.04 9.66
CA ILE A 129 -8.04 7.23 10.44
C ILE A 129 -8.26 8.39 11.43
N GLU A 130 -7.92 8.17 12.69
CA GLU A 130 -8.20 9.10 13.79
C GLU A 130 -6.93 9.49 14.56
N GLY A 131 -7.09 10.44 15.49
CA GLY A 131 -5.98 10.92 16.32
C GLY A 131 -5.19 12.04 15.66
N THR A 132 -3.92 12.20 16.01
CA THR A 132 -3.07 13.25 15.43
C THR A 132 -2.23 12.71 14.29
N LEU A 133 -1.86 13.57 13.33
CA LEU A 133 -0.86 13.20 12.33
C LEU A 133 0.44 12.74 13.02
N PRO A 134 0.97 11.55 12.69
CA PRO A 134 2.10 10.98 13.37
C PRO A 134 3.39 11.73 13.00
N PRO A 135 4.36 11.87 13.93
CA PRO A 135 5.66 12.47 13.62
C PRO A 135 6.42 11.76 12.50
N CYS A 136 6.12 10.49 12.20
CA CYS A 136 6.77 9.77 11.11
C CYS A 136 6.48 10.37 9.72
N LEU A 137 5.40 11.13 9.54
CA LEU A 137 5.18 11.89 8.29
C LEU A 137 6.26 12.94 8.07
N ALA A 138 6.79 13.55 9.13
CA ALA A 138 7.91 14.50 9.01
C ALA A 138 9.22 13.84 8.56
N ASN A 139 9.32 12.50 8.65
CA ASN A 139 10.46 11.72 8.19
C ASN A 139 10.35 11.33 6.71
N LEU A 140 9.19 11.51 6.08
CA LEU A 140 9.02 11.30 4.64
C LEU A 140 9.58 12.51 3.89
N SER A 141 10.91 12.66 3.89
CA SER A 141 11.59 13.84 3.34
C SER A 141 11.48 13.99 1.82
N SER A 142 10.93 13.00 1.13
CA SER A 142 10.66 13.03 -0.31
C SER A 142 9.18 13.24 -0.64
N LEU A 143 8.33 13.41 0.38
CA LEU A 143 6.88 13.50 0.18
C LEU A 143 6.50 14.85 -0.45
N ASP A 144 5.99 14.78 -1.67
CA ASP A 144 5.54 15.93 -2.44
C ASP A 144 4.00 16.05 -2.42
N TYR A 145 3.29 14.94 -2.20
CA TYR A 145 1.83 14.91 -2.14
C TYR A 145 1.32 14.05 -0.98
N LEU A 146 0.41 14.63 -0.19
CA LEU A 146 -0.31 13.96 0.88
C LEU A 146 -1.81 14.28 0.78
N ASP A 147 -2.63 13.27 0.54
CA ASP A 147 -4.08 13.37 0.70
C ASP A 147 -4.54 12.63 1.95
N ILE A 148 -5.22 13.35 2.83
CA ILE A 148 -5.83 12.85 4.07
C ILE A 148 -7.29 13.31 4.19
N PHE A 149 -7.89 13.73 3.08
CA PHE A 149 -9.28 14.16 3.01
C PHE A 149 -10.22 13.09 3.55
N ASP A 150 -11.33 13.52 4.16
CA ASP A 150 -12.35 12.62 4.69
C ASP A 150 -11.79 11.51 5.59
N ASN A 151 -11.08 11.97 6.64
CA ASN A 151 -10.58 11.20 7.78
C ASN A 151 -10.95 11.93 9.09
N GLN A 152 -10.61 11.34 10.23
CA GLN A 152 -10.94 11.85 11.58
C GLN A 152 -9.72 12.43 12.32
N PHE A 153 -8.77 13.04 11.59
CA PHE A 153 -7.58 13.65 12.18
C PHE A 153 -7.90 14.88 13.05
N THR A 154 -7.15 15.04 14.14
CA THR A 154 -7.30 16.10 15.14
C THR A 154 -6.10 17.07 15.14
N GLY A 155 -6.38 18.36 15.31
CA GLY A 155 -5.49 19.47 14.92
C GLY A 155 -4.34 19.85 15.86
N LYS A 156 -4.00 19.08 16.90
CA LYS A 156 -2.87 19.45 17.81
C LYS A 156 -1.50 18.93 17.38
N GLY A 157 -1.42 17.84 16.61
CA GLY A 157 -0.14 17.27 16.13
C GLY A 157 0.18 17.55 14.66
N ALA A 158 -0.75 18.16 13.93
CA ALA A 158 -0.59 18.45 12.51
C ALA A 158 0.54 19.44 12.23
N SER A 159 0.73 20.46 13.09
CA SER A 159 1.77 21.47 12.91
C SER A 159 3.20 20.88 12.89
N THR A 160 3.52 19.92 13.75
CA THR A 160 4.85 19.30 13.79
C THR A 160 5.06 18.29 12.66
N ALA A 161 4.03 17.53 12.30
CA ALA A 161 4.10 16.54 11.22
C ALA A 161 4.18 17.20 9.84
N LEU A 162 3.50 18.34 9.65
CA LEU A 162 3.42 19.08 8.39
C LEU A 162 4.47 20.21 8.29
N ALA A 163 5.22 20.52 9.35
CA ALA A 163 6.23 21.60 9.34
C ALA A 163 7.31 21.43 8.25
N ASN A 164 7.58 20.19 7.83
CA ASN A 164 8.52 19.88 6.75
C ASN A 164 7.87 19.86 5.35
N LEU A 165 6.53 19.88 5.24
CA LEU A 165 5.78 19.92 3.98
C LEU A 165 5.49 21.36 3.54
N THR A 166 6.50 22.24 3.58
CA THR A 166 6.38 23.70 3.43
C THR A 166 6.04 24.20 2.01
N LEU A 167 5.47 23.35 1.16
CA LEU A 167 4.94 23.72 -0.15
C LEU A 167 3.53 23.12 -0.33
N LEU A 168 2.54 23.76 0.31
CA LEU A 168 1.11 23.62 -0.03
C LEU A 168 0.58 24.98 -0.48
#